data_AF-A0A521K698-F1
#
_entry.id   AF-A0A521K698-F1
#
_cell.length_a   1.000
_cell.length_b   1.000
_cell.length_c   1.000
_cell.angle_alpha   90.00
_cell.angle_beta   90.00
_cell.angle_gamma   90.00
#
_symmetry.space_group_name_H-M   'P 1'
#
loop_
_entity.id
_entity.type
_entity.pdbx_description
1 polymer ?
#
loop_
_entity_poly.entity_id
_entity_poly.type
_entity_poly.pdbx_seq_one_letter_code
_entity_poly.pdbx_strand_id
1 'polypeptide(L)'
;MPTLRTLVALAALACPAVLRAQEFTVRWHGHVEYNQITTGALGAVHANDPVLITLRVDAANFVNSPTFPTRGYPAVAGTFAYQIGSVALGLQTPYPAVPPPMLVLRNDDPAVDGFLLSTNVDVPVGVPLDQTGIFGALQAYQMVTYGGTALSSLDVAAAVGTYDFTGLSVFGFAIQDGPFDPVGVIFDKLEIAPFAPSCGFAAYGAGASPVNTLLLNGVGSPKVGGLLRAVVPNAAQSGAFFALSAASANLPIFGGAVLVDPGLLFVFQAAPTGASGAGIAKAIPPDPALAGLEVFVQAAGLEPSFAQGIALSNGLKATLCP
;
A
#
# COMPACT_ATOMS: atom_id res chain seq x y z
N MET A 1 -48.14 11.57 21.73
CA MET A 1 -47.35 10.49 21.11
C MET A 1 -45.89 10.71 21.49
N PRO A 2 -45.31 9.88 22.37
CA PRO A 2 -43.95 10.08 22.84
C PRO A 2 -42.94 9.56 21.80
N THR A 3 -42.00 10.42 21.43
CA THR A 3 -40.86 10.09 20.57
C THR A 3 -39.90 9.20 21.34
N LEU A 4 -39.92 7.90 21.03
CA LEU A 4 -39.00 6.91 21.58
C LEU A 4 -37.58 7.24 21.07
N ARG A 5 -36.81 8.00 21.86
CA ARG A 5 -35.39 8.25 21.62
C ARG A 5 -34.63 7.00 22.02
N THR A 6 -34.38 6.10 21.08
CA THR A 6 -33.48 4.96 21.27
C THR A 6 -32.07 5.48 21.54
N LEU A 7 -31.66 5.47 22.81
CA LEU A 7 -30.27 5.63 23.21
C LEU A 7 -29.52 4.37 22.76
N VAL A 8 -28.83 4.46 21.63
CA VAL A 8 -27.81 3.47 21.26
C VAL A 8 -26.62 3.74 22.17
N ALA A 9 -26.48 2.93 23.23
CA ALA A 9 -25.29 2.92 24.06
C ALA A 9 -24.11 2.43 23.21
N LEU A 10 -23.27 3.36 22.77
CA LEU A 10 -21.99 3.05 22.15
C LEU A 10 -21.11 2.44 23.25
N ALA A 11 -21.07 1.11 23.32
CA ALA A 11 -20.10 0.43 24.17
C ALA A 11 -18.71 0.87 23.67
N ALA A 12 -18.02 1.69 24.48
CA ALA A 12 -16.65 2.07 24.22
C ALA A 12 -15.80 0.81 24.40
N LEU A 13 -15.62 0.05 23.31
CA LEU A 13 -14.58 -0.95 23.25
C LEU A 13 -13.26 -0.22 23.47
N ALA A 14 -12.64 -0.45 24.63
CA ALA A 14 -11.26 -0.08 24.86
C ALA A 14 -10.41 -0.91 23.89
N CYS A 15 -10.25 -0.39 22.68
CA CYS A 15 -9.35 -0.96 21.70
C CYS A 15 -7.94 -0.66 22.22
N PRO A 16 -7.06 -1.65 22.43
CA PRO A 16 -5.66 -1.35 22.69
C PRO A 16 -5.18 -0.44 21.56
N ALA A 17 -4.47 0.64 21.90
CA ALA A 17 -3.86 1.49 20.90
C ALA A 17 -2.88 0.63 20.11
N VAL A 18 -3.34 0.11 18.97
CA VAL A 18 -2.48 -0.54 18.00
C VAL A 18 -1.60 0.58 17.49
N LEU A 19 -0.36 0.64 17.98
CA LEU A 19 0.66 1.50 17.42
C LEU A 19 0.72 1.11 15.93
N ARG A 20 0.16 1.95 15.05
CA ARG A 20 0.18 1.64 13.63
C ARG A 20 1.64 1.66 13.19
N ALA A 21 2.02 0.62 12.45
CA ALA A 21 3.25 0.57 11.70
C ALA A 21 3.44 1.91 10.97
N GLN A 22 4.49 2.66 11.33
CA GLN A 22 4.85 3.86 10.60
C GLN A 22 5.65 3.39 9.38
N GLU A 23 4.94 3.16 8.29
CA GLU A 23 5.56 2.71 7.05
C GLU A 23 6.20 3.85 6.27
N PHE A 24 7.26 3.54 5.54
CA PHE A 24 7.96 4.44 4.63
C PHE A 24 8.08 3.80 3.26
N THR A 25 7.90 4.61 2.22
CA THR A 25 8.21 4.20 0.84
C THR A 25 9.65 4.55 0.53
N VAL A 26 10.39 3.59 0.01
CA VAL A 26 11.78 3.72 -0.40
C VAL A 26 11.82 3.53 -1.91
N ARG A 27 12.39 4.50 -2.63
CA ARG A 27 12.52 4.46 -4.09
C ARG A 27 13.94 4.72 -4.53
N TRP A 28 14.53 3.75 -5.22
CA TRP A 28 15.81 3.90 -5.89
C TRP A 28 15.57 4.19 -7.36
N HIS A 29 16.14 5.30 -7.83
CA HIS A 29 16.09 5.72 -9.21
C HIS A 29 17.46 5.55 -9.85
N GLY A 30 17.45 5.20 -11.12
CA GLY A 30 18.65 5.15 -11.95
C GLY A 30 18.29 5.02 -13.42
N HIS A 31 19.30 4.74 -14.22
CA HIS A 31 19.14 4.36 -15.63
C HIS A 31 20.18 3.34 -16.02
N VAL A 32 19.85 2.48 -16.97
CA VAL A 32 20.77 1.43 -17.43
C VAL A 32 21.96 2.06 -18.15
N GLU A 33 23.17 1.73 -17.72
CA GLU A 33 24.40 2.11 -18.43
C GLU A 33 24.65 1.15 -19.59
N TYR A 34 24.60 -0.14 -19.30
CA TYR A 34 24.83 -1.21 -20.24
C TYR A 34 24.03 -2.46 -19.85
N ASN A 35 23.75 -3.30 -20.85
CA ASN A 35 23.11 -4.60 -20.67
C ASN A 35 23.76 -5.62 -21.63
N GLN A 36 24.29 -6.69 -21.06
CA GLN A 36 24.92 -7.79 -21.79
C GLN A 36 23.98 -9.00 -21.95
N ILE A 37 22.80 -8.98 -21.31
CA ILE A 37 21.81 -10.06 -21.39
C ILE A 37 20.98 -9.87 -22.66
N THR A 38 20.99 -10.88 -23.52
CA THR A 38 20.31 -10.85 -24.84
C THR A 38 19.08 -11.76 -24.92
N THR A 39 18.71 -12.44 -23.83
CA THR A 39 17.59 -13.39 -23.79
C THR A 39 16.70 -13.15 -22.56
N GLY A 40 15.50 -13.75 -22.56
CA GLY A 40 14.53 -13.57 -21.48
C GLY A 40 13.97 -12.15 -21.41
N ALA A 41 13.39 -11.79 -20.25
CA ALA A 41 12.77 -10.48 -20.06
C ALA A 41 13.81 -9.34 -20.16
N LEU A 42 15.01 -9.55 -19.61
CA LEU A 42 16.10 -8.58 -19.63
C LEU A 42 16.72 -8.36 -21.02
N GLY A 43 16.47 -9.23 -22.02
CA GLY A 43 16.90 -9.00 -23.40
C GLY A 43 16.24 -7.78 -24.07
N ALA A 44 15.13 -7.27 -23.50
CA ALA A 44 14.44 -6.08 -23.97
C ALA A 44 14.93 -4.78 -23.31
N VAL A 45 15.89 -4.86 -22.38
CA VAL A 45 16.44 -3.70 -21.66
C VAL A 45 17.59 -3.08 -22.47
N HIS A 46 17.56 -1.75 -22.61
CA HIS A 46 18.55 -0.98 -23.36
C HIS A 46 19.22 0.08 -22.48
N ALA A 47 20.37 0.58 -22.92
CA ALA A 47 21.01 1.72 -22.28
C ALA A 47 20.07 2.94 -22.24
N ASN A 48 20.10 3.67 -21.12
CA ASN A 48 19.22 4.78 -20.74
C ASN A 48 17.78 4.39 -20.38
N ASP A 49 17.41 3.10 -20.41
CA ASP A 49 16.11 2.71 -19.87
C ASP A 49 16.03 3.09 -18.38
N PRO A 50 14.93 3.73 -17.93
CA PRO A 50 14.80 4.16 -16.56
C PRO A 50 14.67 2.97 -15.62
N VAL A 51 15.34 3.05 -14.48
CA VAL A 51 15.31 2.07 -13.40
C VAL A 51 14.56 2.65 -12.20
N LEU A 52 13.60 1.88 -11.68
CA LEU A 52 12.91 2.19 -10.43
C LEU A 52 12.79 0.93 -9.57
N ILE A 53 13.40 0.96 -8.39
CA ILE A 53 13.15 -0.04 -7.35
C ILE A 53 12.30 0.61 -6.28
N THR A 54 11.16 0.00 -5.94
CA THR A 54 10.27 0.45 -4.87
C THR A 54 10.11 -0.66 -3.83
N LEU A 55 10.14 -0.29 -2.55
CA LEU A 55 9.73 -1.15 -1.45
C LEU A 55 9.13 -0.30 -0.32
N ARG A 56 8.37 -0.94 0.58
CA ARG A 56 7.94 -0.30 1.82
C ARG A 56 8.64 -0.94 3.00
N VAL A 57 8.94 -0.15 4.02
CA VAL A 57 9.49 -0.62 5.30
C VAL A 57 8.67 -0.09 6.46
N ASP A 58 8.67 -0.79 7.58
CA ASP A 58 8.02 -0.35 8.83
C ASP A 58 9.10 0.10 9.83
N ALA A 59 9.01 1.33 10.33
CA ALA A 59 9.96 1.84 11.33
C ALA A 59 9.98 1.05 12.64
N ALA A 60 8.91 0.32 12.96
CA ALA A 60 8.86 -0.55 14.14
C ALA A 60 9.49 -1.93 13.92
N ASN A 61 9.71 -2.34 12.65
CA ASN A 61 10.28 -3.63 12.30
C ASN A 61 11.70 -3.45 11.75
N PHE A 62 12.70 -3.67 12.60
CA PHE A 62 14.10 -3.55 12.21
C PHE A 62 14.99 -4.55 12.92
N VAL A 63 16.16 -4.79 12.35
CA VAL A 63 17.25 -5.56 12.91
C VAL A 63 18.46 -4.64 13.00
N ASN A 64 19.04 -4.48 14.19
CA ASN A 64 20.33 -3.82 14.32
C ASN A 64 21.45 -4.82 14.04
N SER A 65 22.50 -4.37 13.38
CA SER A 65 23.74 -5.13 13.36
C SER A 65 24.37 -5.21 14.76
N PRO A 66 24.93 -6.37 15.16
CA PRO A 66 25.72 -6.48 16.39
C PRO A 66 27.17 -6.00 16.19
N THR A 67 27.62 -5.80 14.96
CA THR A 67 29.03 -5.60 14.61
C THR A 67 29.31 -4.21 14.03
N PHE A 68 28.39 -3.70 13.22
CA PHE A 68 28.50 -2.44 12.51
C PHE A 68 27.38 -1.49 12.97
N PRO A 69 27.56 -0.16 12.85
CA PRO A 69 26.48 0.80 13.09
C PRO A 69 25.54 0.83 11.88
N THR A 70 24.90 -0.31 11.62
CA THR A 70 23.88 -0.48 10.59
C THR A 70 22.56 -0.95 11.18
N ARG A 71 21.47 -0.58 10.51
CA ARG A 71 20.12 -1.05 10.82
C ARG A 71 19.38 -1.44 9.55
N GLY A 72 18.95 -2.70 9.51
CA GLY A 72 18.16 -3.26 8.43
C GLY A 72 16.67 -3.15 8.73
N TYR A 73 15.91 -2.67 7.76
CA TYR A 73 14.47 -2.57 7.77
C TYR A 73 13.89 -3.54 6.72
N PRO A 74 13.38 -4.71 7.15
CA PRO A 74 12.70 -5.66 6.27
C PRO A 74 11.61 -5.01 5.42
N ALA A 75 11.63 -5.32 4.12
CA ALA A 75 10.57 -4.92 3.22
C ALA A 75 9.25 -5.56 3.66
N VAL A 76 8.20 -4.75 3.69
CA VAL A 76 6.83 -5.21 3.89
C VAL A 76 6.49 -6.18 2.75
N ALA A 77 5.95 -7.34 3.10
CA ALA A 77 5.69 -8.42 2.14
C ALA A 77 4.83 -7.94 0.94
N GLY A 78 5.23 -8.33 -0.28
CA GLY A 78 4.53 -7.98 -1.51
C GLY A 78 4.69 -6.54 -1.99
N THR A 79 5.60 -5.76 -1.38
CA THR A 79 5.80 -4.33 -1.75
C THR A 79 7.04 -4.07 -2.58
N PHE A 80 7.93 -5.06 -2.69
CA PHE A 80 9.10 -4.98 -3.55
C PHE A 80 8.67 -5.00 -5.01
N ALA A 81 9.15 -4.04 -5.79
CA ALA A 81 9.02 -3.99 -7.23
C ALA A 81 10.29 -3.43 -7.85
N TYR A 82 10.80 -4.05 -8.90
CA TYR A 82 11.95 -3.56 -9.66
C TYR A 82 11.55 -3.43 -11.13
N GLN A 83 11.45 -2.18 -11.60
CA GLN A 83 11.12 -1.83 -12.98
C GLN A 83 12.37 -1.35 -13.72
N ILE A 84 12.57 -1.83 -14.95
CA ILE A 84 13.61 -1.35 -15.89
C ILE A 84 12.97 -1.13 -17.26
N GLY A 85 12.81 0.12 -17.67
CA GLY A 85 12.06 0.45 -18.88
C GLY A 85 10.64 -0.13 -18.81
N SER A 86 10.29 -1.04 -19.72
CA SER A 86 9.02 -1.77 -19.72
C SER A 86 9.04 -3.12 -18.98
N VAL A 87 10.21 -3.58 -18.52
CA VAL A 87 10.41 -4.88 -17.86
C VAL A 87 10.19 -4.75 -16.35
N ALA A 88 9.26 -5.55 -15.82
CA ALA A 88 9.05 -5.70 -14.39
C ALA A 88 9.72 -6.99 -13.89
N LEU A 89 10.49 -6.88 -12.81
CA LEU A 89 11.18 -7.99 -12.15
C LEU A 89 10.62 -8.16 -10.73
N GLY A 90 10.32 -9.40 -10.38
CA GLY A 90 9.93 -9.80 -9.03
C GLY A 90 11.11 -10.32 -8.21
N LEU A 91 10.82 -10.68 -6.96
CA LEU A 91 11.72 -11.47 -6.14
C LEU A 91 11.68 -12.94 -6.59
N GLN A 92 12.79 -13.66 -6.43
CA GLN A 92 12.83 -15.10 -6.67
C GLN A 92 11.69 -15.83 -5.91
N THR A 93 11.05 -16.80 -6.55
CA THR A 93 9.96 -17.60 -5.97
C THR A 93 10.27 -19.12 -6.05
N PRO A 94 10.30 -19.86 -4.92
CA PRO A 94 10.19 -19.37 -3.55
C PRO A 94 11.39 -18.49 -3.17
N TYR A 95 11.18 -17.50 -2.29
CA TYR A 95 12.25 -16.60 -1.87
C TYR A 95 13.23 -17.35 -0.96
N PRO A 96 14.52 -17.47 -1.33
CA PRO A 96 15.44 -18.38 -0.65
C PRO A 96 16.03 -17.81 0.64
N ALA A 97 16.01 -16.49 0.81
CA ALA A 97 16.71 -15.80 1.88
C ALA A 97 15.79 -15.46 3.04
N VAL A 98 16.23 -15.80 4.25
CA VAL A 98 15.77 -15.20 5.49
C VAL A 98 16.98 -14.44 6.03
N PRO A 99 16.92 -13.11 6.19
CA PRO A 99 15.74 -12.24 6.11
C PRO A 99 15.26 -11.89 4.68
N PRO A 100 14.03 -11.34 4.53
CA PRO A 100 13.57 -10.74 3.27
C PRO A 100 14.48 -9.57 2.84
N PRO A 101 14.30 -8.99 1.62
CA PRO A 101 15.03 -7.79 1.23
C PRO A 101 14.86 -6.69 2.27
N MET A 102 15.91 -5.96 2.59
CA MET A 102 15.91 -4.87 3.57
C MET A 102 16.44 -3.59 2.93
N LEU A 103 15.88 -2.45 3.36
CA LEU A 103 16.63 -1.20 3.35
C LEU A 103 17.57 -1.22 4.56
N VAL A 104 18.88 -1.12 4.33
CA VAL A 104 19.87 -1.02 5.40
C VAL A 104 20.38 0.41 5.45
N LEU A 105 20.23 1.07 6.60
CA LEU A 105 20.89 2.34 6.91
C LEU A 105 22.25 2.04 7.51
N ARG A 106 23.27 2.79 7.09
CA ARG A 106 24.63 2.76 7.65
C ARG A 106 24.97 4.16 8.13
N ASN A 107 25.46 4.27 9.37
CA ASN A 107 25.80 5.55 9.98
C ASN A 107 27.22 5.46 10.56
N ASP A 108 28.18 6.18 9.98
CA ASP A 108 29.58 6.29 10.42
C ASP A 108 30.42 4.99 10.42
N ASP A 109 30.45 4.23 9.32
CA ASP A 109 31.24 2.97 9.26
C ASP A 109 31.98 2.72 7.93
N PRO A 110 33.31 2.54 7.98
CA PRO A 110 34.20 3.49 8.63
C PRO A 110 34.13 4.83 7.88
N ALA A 111 33.63 5.87 8.55
CA ALA A 111 33.56 7.26 8.08
C ALA A 111 32.64 7.56 6.87
N VAL A 112 31.66 6.70 6.59
CA VAL A 112 30.60 6.97 5.59
C VAL A 112 29.23 6.61 6.11
N ASP A 113 28.25 7.42 5.73
CA ASP A 113 26.83 7.13 5.88
C ASP A 113 26.32 6.51 4.58
N GLY A 114 25.21 5.78 4.62
CA GLY A 114 24.69 5.22 3.37
C GLY A 114 23.45 4.38 3.50
N PHE A 115 23.08 3.85 2.34
CA PHE A 115 21.90 3.03 2.14
C PHE A 115 22.29 1.80 1.34
N LEU A 116 21.81 0.63 1.75
CA LEU A 116 21.97 -0.62 1.01
C LEU A 116 20.59 -1.23 0.76
N LEU A 117 20.39 -1.84 -0.40
CA LEU A 117 19.34 -2.83 -0.61
C LEU A 117 19.99 -4.21 -0.46
N SER A 118 19.64 -4.93 0.60
CA SER A 118 20.36 -6.16 0.93
C SER A 118 19.53 -7.22 1.62
N THR A 119 19.99 -8.47 1.53
CA THR A 119 19.54 -9.61 2.34
C THR A 119 20.35 -9.78 3.63
N ASN A 120 21.32 -8.91 3.90
CA ASN A 120 22.16 -8.92 5.10
C ASN A 120 22.23 -7.51 5.71
N VAL A 121 22.23 -7.40 7.04
CA VAL A 121 22.27 -6.09 7.73
C VAL A 121 23.68 -5.50 7.83
N ASP A 122 24.71 -6.33 7.78
CA ASP A 122 26.10 -5.94 8.00
C ASP A 122 26.80 -5.49 6.72
N VAL A 123 26.51 -6.15 5.60
CA VAL A 123 27.26 -5.99 4.34
C VAL A 123 26.32 -6.02 3.13
N PRO A 124 26.69 -5.37 2.02
CA PRO A 124 25.88 -5.41 0.81
C PRO A 124 25.92 -6.81 0.18
N VAL A 125 24.86 -7.57 0.41
CA VAL A 125 24.55 -8.83 -0.28
C VAL A 125 23.36 -8.60 -1.20
N GLY A 126 23.47 -8.98 -2.48
CA GLY A 126 22.44 -8.77 -3.48
C GLY A 126 21.10 -9.45 -3.14
N VAL A 127 20.01 -8.89 -3.68
CA VAL A 127 18.64 -9.39 -3.52
C VAL A 127 18.27 -10.29 -4.70
N PRO A 128 18.00 -11.59 -4.48
CA PRO A 128 17.66 -12.51 -5.57
C PRO A 128 16.36 -12.14 -6.30
N LEU A 129 16.44 -12.03 -7.62
CA LEU A 129 15.35 -11.70 -8.53
C LEU A 129 14.75 -12.96 -9.16
N ASP A 130 13.56 -12.84 -9.75
CA ASP A 130 12.86 -13.92 -10.46
C ASP A 130 13.44 -14.27 -11.85
N GLN A 131 14.68 -13.85 -12.11
CA GLN A 131 15.41 -14.13 -13.35
C GLN A 131 16.54 -15.12 -13.10
N THR A 132 16.69 -16.09 -13.98
CA THR A 132 17.76 -17.08 -13.90
C THR A 132 18.98 -16.60 -14.69
N GLY A 133 20.11 -16.46 -13.99
CA GLY A 133 21.44 -16.28 -14.55
C GLY A 133 22.20 -17.61 -14.69
N ILE A 134 23.48 -17.52 -15.06
CA ILE A 134 24.39 -18.65 -15.22
C ILE A 134 24.77 -19.25 -13.86
N PHE A 135 24.91 -18.41 -12.83
CA PHE A 135 25.37 -18.81 -11.50
C PHE A 135 24.24 -18.92 -10.47
N GLY A 136 22.98 -18.90 -10.91
CA GLY A 136 21.81 -18.98 -10.04
C GLY A 136 20.80 -17.88 -10.36
N ALA A 137 20.02 -17.44 -9.38
CA ALA A 137 19.17 -16.28 -9.56
C ALA A 137 20.03 -15.01 -9.71
N LEU A 138 19.66 -14.16 -10.68
CA LEU A 138 20.24 -12.83 -10.79
C LEU A 138 19.97 -12.04 -9.51
N GLN A 139 20.89 -11.16 -9.11
CA GLN A 139 20.79 -10.41 -7.87
C GLN A 139 20.76 -8.91 -8.12
N ALA A 140 19.81 -8.20 -7.53
CA ALA A 140 19.84 -6.74 -7.45
C ALA A 140 20.87 -6.32 -6.39
N TYR A 141 21.94 -5.64 -6.80
CA TYR A 141 22.96 -5.10 -5.92
C TYR A 141 22.90 -3.57 -5.93
N GLN A 142 22.48 -2.97 -4.82
CA GLN A 142 22.35 -1.52 -4.70
C GLN A 142 22.96 -1.05 -3.38
N MET A 143 23.92 -0.15 -3.50
CA MET A 143 24.48 0.58 -2.38
C MET A 143 24.85 1.99 -2.80
N VAL A 144 24.64 2.94 -1.91
CA VAL A 144 25.16 4.31 -2.01
C VAL A 144 25.71 4.70 -0.65
N THR A 145 26.87 5.35 -0.65
CA THR A 145 27.45 5.93 0.55
C THR A 145 27.81 7.38 0.33
N TYR A 146 27.71 8.17 1.38
CA TYR A 146 27.95 9.60 1.43
C TYR A 146 29.10 9.88 2.38
N GLY A 147 29.95 10.84 2.04
CA GLY A 147 30.93 11.36 2.99
C GLY A 147 30.25 12.22 4.07
N GLY A 148 30.82 12.26 5.28
CA GLY A 148 30.36 13.12 6.37
C GLY A 148 29.20 12.54 7.18
N THR A 149 28.33 13.41 7.71
CA THR A 149 27.18 13.09 8.58
C THR A 149 25.84 13.27 7.84
N ALA A 150 25.67 12.57 6.72
CA ALA A 150 24.44 12.59 5.94
C ALA A 150 23.24 12.02 6.72
N LEU A 151 23.48 11.14 7.70
CA LEU A 151 22.49 10.61 8.62
C LEU A 151 22.75 11.11 10.05
N SER A 152 21.68 11.51 10.74
CA SER A 152 21.73 11.90 12.16
C SER A 152 21.47 10.73 13.10
N SER A 153 20.90 9.63 12.59
CA SER A 153 20.63 8.40 13.33
C SER A 153 20.36 7.24 12.37
N LEU A 154 20.21 6.03 12.91
CA LEU A 154 19.74 4.86 12.18
C LEU A 154 18.21 4.74 12.12
N ASP A 155 17.45 5.75 12.53
CA ASP A 155 15.99 5.74 12.40
C ASP A 155 15.58 6.11 10.96
N VAL A 156 14.83 5.24 10.29
CA VAL A 156 14.28 5.52 8.95
C VAL A 156 13.40 6.77 8.93
N ALA A 157 12.73 7.12 10.04
CA ALA A 157 11.96 8.36 10.14
C ALA A 157 12.86 9.61 10.06
N ALA A 158 14.08 9.52 10.60
CA ALA A 158 15.09 10.58 10.53
C ALA A 158 15.82 10.61 9.17
N ALA A 159 15.70 9.54 8.38
CA ALA A 159 16.28 9.41 7.04
C ALA A 159 15.29 9.82 5.92
N VAL A 160 14.14 10.41 6.24
CA VAL A 160 13.22 10.95 5.23
C VAL A 160 13.91 12.06 4.44
N GLY A 161 13.94 11.91 3.12
CA GLY A 161 14.61 12.87 2.25
C GLY A 161 14.85 12.31 0.84
N THR A 162 15.53 13.14 0.05
CA THR A 162 16.06 12.76 -1.27
C THR A 162 17.58 12.83 -1.20
N TYR A 163 18.24 11.76 -1.64
CA TYR A 163 19.68 11.62 -1.66
C TYR A 163 20.12 11.39 -3.10
N ASP A 164 20.91 12.29 -3.67
CA ASP A 164 21.37 12.22 -5.06
C ASP A 164 22.90 12.05 -5.13
N PHE A 165 23.55 12.50 -6.20
CA PHE A 165 25.01 12.46 -6.34
C PHE A 165 25.77 13.41 -5.41
N THR A 166 25.09 14.38 -4.79
CA THR A 166 25.72 15.39 -3.96
C THR A 166 26.31 14.75 -2.70
N GLY A 167 27.63 14.78 -2.56
CA GLY A 167 28.34 14.18 -1.42
C GLY A 167 28.49 12.66 -1.48
N LEU A 168 28.07 12.02 -2.59
CA LEU A 168 28.21 10.60 -2.82
C LEU A 168 29.70 10.23 -2.92
N SER A 169 30.15 9.27 -2.11
CA SER A 169 31.53 8.79 -2.06
C SER A 169 31.72 7.47 -2.80
N VAL A 170 30.79 6.54 -2.64
CA VAL A 170 30.80 5.23 -3.30
C VAL A 170 29.37 4.90 -3.71
N PHE A 171 29.19 4.29 -4.88
CA PHE A 171 27.95 3.63 -5.23
C PHE A 171 28.23 2.34 -5.99
N GLY A 172 27.29 1.41 -5.89
CA GLY A 172 27.22 0.21 -6.71
C GLY A 172 25.77 -0.02 -7.05
N PHE A 173 25.46 -0.08 -8.34
CA PHE A 173 24.10 -0.33 -8.82
C PHE A 173 24.18 -1.24 -10.04
N ALA A 174 23.84 -2.52 -9.86
CA ALA A 174 23.91 -3.52 -10.91
C ALA A 174 22.88 -4.64 -10.70
N ILE A 175 22.64 -5.40 -11.77
CA ILE A 175 22.14 -6.77 -11.67
C ILE A 175 23.34 -7.70 -11.81
N GLN A 176 23.60 -8.51 -10.80
CA GLN A 176 24.74 -9.43 -10.72
C GLN A 176 24.35 -10.86 -11.08
N ASP A 177 25.31 -11.59 -11.64
CA ASP A 177 25.27 -13.03 -11.90
C ASP A 177 26.57 -13.67 -11.40
N GLY A 178 26.60 -14.01 -10.11
CA GLY A 178 27.82 -14.49 -9.45
C GLY A 178 28.91 -13.39 -9.42
N PRO A 179 30.10 -13.60 -10.03
CA PRO A 179 31.17 -12.61 -10.03
C PRO A 179 31.06 -11.56 -11.15
N PHE A 180 29.99 -11.59 -11.95
CA PHE A 180 29.79 -10.68 -13.09
C PHE A 180 28.62 -9.72 -12.85
N ASP A 181 28.69 -8.55 -13.47
CA ASP A 181 27.63 -7.55 -13.48
C ASP A 181 27.08 -7.40 -14.91
N PRO A 182 26.23 -8.31 -15.41
CA PRO A 182 25.77 -8.28 -16.79
C PRO A 182 24.86 -7.07 -17.12
N VAL A 183 24.28 -6.40 -16.11
CA VAL A 183 23.55 -5.14 -16.28
C VAL A 183 24.09 -4.11 -15.31
N GLY A 184 24.70 -3.05 -15.84
CA GLY A 184 25.14 -1.89 -15.08
C GLY A 184 24.06 -0.81 -15.04
N VAL A 185 23.88 -0.19 -13.88
CA VAL A 185 22.94 0.91 -13.68
C VAL A 185 23.71 2.11 -13.12
N ILE A 186 23.42 3.29 -13.65
CA ILE A 186 23.85 4.54 -13.03
C ILE A 186 22.76 4.96 -12.05
N PHE A 187 23.14 5.17 -10.80
CA PHE A 187 22.28 5.73 -9.77
C PHE A 187 21.85 7.15 -10.16
N ASP A 188 20.61 7.55 -9.89
CA ASP A 188 20.19 8.95 -10.02
C ASP A 188 19.90 9.57 -8.65
N LYS A 189 19.03 8.90 -7.87
CA LYS A 189 18.65 9.33 -6.53
C LYS A 189 17.99 8.19 -5.74
N LEU A 190 17.98 8.36 -4.42
CA LEU A 190 17.17 7.62 -3.46
C LEU A 190 16.15 8.57 -2.83
N GLU A 191 14.90 8.14 -2.75
CA GLU A 191 13.85 8.85 -2.01
C GLU A 191 13.34 7.97 -0.87
N ILE A 192 13.29 8.53 0.33
CA ILE A 192 12.62 7.95 1.49
C ILE A 192 11.53 8.92 1.91
N ALA A 193 10.28 8.47 1.88
CA ALA A 193 9.13 9.29 2.23
C ALA A 193 8.16 8.50 3.13
N PRO A 194 7.45 9.16 4.06
CA PRO A 194 6.35 8.52 4.78
C PRO A 194 5.37 7.86 3.81
N PHE A 195 5.00 6.61 4.07
CA PHE A 195 3.98 5.94 3.28
C PHE A 195 2.63 6.55 3.64
N ALA A 196 2.02 7.24 2.67
CA ALA A 196 0.64 7.67 2.74
C ALA A 196 -0.21 6.63 2.00
N PRO A 197 -0.95 5.74 2.69
CA PRO A 197 -1.88 4.85 2.01
C PRO A 197 -2.86 5.69 1.19
N SER A 198 -3.23 5.21 0.01
CA SER A 198 -4.30 5.85 -0.77
C SER A 198 -5.57 5.82 0.07
N CYS A 199 -6.04 7.00 0.46
CA CYS A 199 -7.26 7.18 1.23
C CYS A 199 -8.35 7.79 0.33
N GLY A 200 -9.62 7.62 0.70
CA GLY A 200 -10.74 8.08 -0.11
C GLY A 200 -11.77 6.99 -0.37
N PHE A 201 -12.50 7.11 -1.47
CA PHE A 201 -13.55 6.18 -1.86
C PHE A 201 -13.16 5.45 -3.15
N ALA A 202 -13.35 4.13 -3.17
CA ALA A 202 -13.21 3.31 -4.35
C ALA A 202 -14.46 2.44 -4.53
N ALA A 203 -15.15 2.59 -5.64
CA ALA A 203 -16.27 1.70 -5.99
C ALA A 203 -15.73 0.31 -6.36
N TYR A 204 -16.45 -0.75 -5.98
CA TYR A 204 -16.11 -2.13 -6.34
C TYR A 204 -17.38 -2.96 -6.58
N GLY A 205 -17.21 -4.14 -7.18
CA GLY A 205 -18.34 -5.02 -7.47
C GLY A 205 -19.35 -4.43 -8.46
N ALA A 206 -18.93 -3.46 -9.28
CA ALA A 206 -19.73 -2.99 -10.40
C ALA A 206 -19.97 -4.16 -11.36
N GLY A 207 -21.25 -4.46 -11.64
CA GLY A 207 -21.62 -5.62 -12.45
C GLY A 207 -21.47 -6.97 -11.75
N ALA A 208 -21.26 -7.03 -10.43
CA ALA A 208 -21.21 -8.29 -9.69
C ALA A 208 -22.51 -9.10 -9.80
N SER A 209 -23.64 -8.43 -10.06
CA SER A 209 -24.92 -9.06 -10.40
C SER A 209 -25.77 -8.12 -11.27
N PRO A 210 -26.66 -8.66 -12.13
CA PRO A 210 -27.66 -7.86 -12.86
C PRO A 210 -28.64 -7.10 -11.96
N VAL A 211 -28.79 -7.47 -10.68
CA VAL A 211 -29.68 -6.80 -9.71
C VAL A 211 -28.97 -5.70 -8.92
N ASN A 212 -27.63 -5.57 -9.06
CA ASN A 212 -26.86 -4.51 -8.44
C ASN A 212 -26.89 -3.21 -9.28
N THR A 213 -28.09 -2.65 -9.48
CA THR A 213 -28.35 -1.51 -10.37
C THR A 213 -28.29 -0.14 -9.70
N LEU A 214 -28.31 -0.08 -8.37
CA LEU A 214 -28.12 1.18 -7.65
C LEU A 214 -26.65 1.62 -7.76
N LEU A 215 -26.43 2.92 -7.97
CA LEU A 215 -25.10 3.50 -8.00
C LEU A 215 -24.79 4.07 -6.62
N LEU A 216 -23.77 3.56 -5.93
CA LEU A 216 -23.32 4.06 -4.65
C LEU A 216 -22.00 4.83 -4.81
N ASN A 217 -22.04 6.12 -4.48
CA ASN A 217 -20.91 7.03 -4.58
C ASN A 217 -20.51 7.58 -3.21
N GLY A 218 -19.20 7.73 -3.00
CA GLY A 218 -18.67 8.50 -1.88
C GLY A 218 -18.69 10.00 -2.17
N VAL A 219 -18.89 10.83 -1.15
CA VAL A 219 -18.87 12.29 -1.28
C VAL A 219 -17.78 12.89 -0.39
N GLY A 220 -16.85 13.62 -1.01
CA GLY A 220 -15.72 14.24 -0.32
C GLY A 220 -14.65 13.21 0.09
N SER A 221 -13.92 13.51 1.17
CA SER A 221 -12.85 12.67 1.70
C SER A 221 -13.23 12.20 3.11
N PRO A 222 -13.21 10.88 3.39
CA PRO A 222 -13.58 10.33 4.69
C PRO A 222 -12.42 10.51 5.68
N LYS A 223 -12.21 11.73 6.17
CA LYS A 223 -11.13 12.06 7.12
C LYS A 223 -11.45 11.63 8.56
N VAL A 224 -10.44 11.24 9.32
CA VAL A 224 -10.51 11.08 10.78
C VAL A 224 -11.03 12.38 11.41
N GLY A 225 -11.99 12.27 12.34
CA GLY A 225 -12.72 13.42 12.89
C GLY A 225 -13.75 14.07 11.95
N GLY A 226 -13.83 13.63 10.70
CA GLY A 226 -14.73 14.14 9.67
C GLY A 226 -16.03 13.33 9.53
N LEU A 227 -16.55 13.29 8.31
CA LEU A 227 -17.76 12.55 7.96
C LEU A 227 -17.47 11.52 6.86
N LEU A 228 -17.87 10.28 7.07
CA LEU A 228 -18.07 9.31 5.99
C LEU A 228 -19.41 9.60 5.34
N ARG A 229 -19.40 10.05 4.08
CA ARG A 229 -20.61 10.36 3.31
C ARG A 229 -20.72 9.44 2.09
N ALA A 230 -21.86 8.77 1.98
CA ALA A 230 -22.18 7.92 0.84
C ALA A 230 -23.61 8.22 0.36
N VAL A 231 -23.80 8.25 -0.96
CA VAL A 231 -25.05 8.64 -1.61
C VAL A 231 -25.38 7.69 -2.74
N VAL A 232 -26.66 7.36 -2.86
CA VAL A 232 -27.27 6.63 -3.97
C VAL A 232 -28.13 7.61 -4.78
N PRO A 233 -27.58 8.28 -5.82
CA PRO A 233 -28.32 9.30 -6.56
C PRO A 233 -29.54 8.74 -7.31
N ASN A 234 -29.53 7.46 -7.68
CA ASN A 234 -30.63 6.80 -8.39
C ASN A 234 -31.55 5.97 -7.46
N ALA A 235 -31.57 6.25 -6.16
CA ALA A 235 -32.52 5.61 -5.25
C ALA A 235 -33.96 6.00 -5.61
N ALA A 236 -34.87 5.02 -5.57
CA ALA A 236 -36.30 5.25 -5.75
C ALA A 236 -36.86 6.18 -4.64
N GLN A 237 -38.10 6.67 -4.81
CA GLN A 237 -38.72 7.63 -3.87
C GLN A 237 -38.86 7.12 -2.43
N SER A 238 -38.79 5.79 -2.22
CA SER A 238 -38.92 5.14 -0.92
C SER A 238 -37.68 5.25 -0.02
N GLY A 239 -36.54 5.73 -0.52
CA GLY A 239 -35.27 5.76 0.21
C GLY A 239 -34.37 4.57 -0.11
N ALA A 240 -33.30 4.43 0.69
CA ALA A 240 -32.40 3.29 0.64
C ALA A 240 -31.92 2.90 2.06
N PHE A 241 -31.62 1.62 2.24
CA PHE A 241 -30.93 1.06 3.39
C PHE A 241 -29.44 1.02 3.11
N PHE A 242 -28.62 1.47 4.05
CA PHE A 242 -27.17 1.44 3.97
C PHE A 242 -26.62 0.50 5.02
N ALA A 243 -25.69 -0.35 4.61
CA ALA A 243 -24.95 -1.27 5.44
C ALA A 243 -23.47 -0.90 5.42
N LEU A 244 -22.85 -0.76 6.60
CA LEU A 244 -21.40 -0.56 6.74
C LEU A 244 -20.79 -1.76 7.48
N SER A 245 -19.72 -2.30 6.91
CA SER A 245 -18.99 -3.47 7.42
C SER A 245 -17.49 -3.22 7.44
N ALA A 246 -16.78 -3.95 8.30
CA ALA A 246 -15.31 -3.94 8.37
C ALA A 246 -14.66 -4.81 7.28
N ALA A 247 -15.44 -5.60 6.54
CA ALA A 247 -14.96 -6.42 5.42
C ALA A 247 -15.93 -6.40 4.23
N SER A 248 -15.38 -6.65 3.03
CA SER A 248 -16.18 -6.97 1.85
C SER A 248 -16.59 -8.44 1.86
N ALA A 249 -17.64 -8.75 1.10
CA ALA A 249 -18.05 -10.10 0.80
C ALA A 249 -18.53 -10.19 -0.66
N ASN A 250 -18.92 -11.39 -1.08
CA ASN A 250 -19.62 -11.59 -2.35
C ASN A 250 -20.63 -12.73 -2.17
N LEU A 251 -21.75 -12.43 -1.52
CA LEU A 251 -22.77 -13.43 -1.18
C LEU A 251 -23.95 -13.32 -2.15
N PRO A 252 -24.26 -14.38 -2.93
CA PRO A 252 -25.40 -14.37 -3.84
C PRO A 252 -26.71 -14.47 -3.04
N ILE A 253 -27.48 -13.38 -2.99
CA ILE A 253 -28.75 -13.31 -2.24
C ILE A 253 -29.76 -12.49 -3.04
N PHE A 254 -31.02 -12.94 -3.09
CA PHE A 254 -32.13 -12.26 -3.80
C PHE A 254 -31.88 -11.99 -5.29
N GLY A 255 -31.10 -12.85 -5.96
CA GLY A 255 -30.67 -12.63 -7.35
C GLY A 255 -29.58 -11.54 -7.50
N GLY A 256 -29.25 -10.85 -6.41
CA GLY A 256 -28.18 -9.88 -6.28
C GLY A 256 -26.90 -10.45 -5.67
N ALA A 257 -25.91 -9.58 -5.49
CA ALA A 257 -24.70 -9.86 -4.70
C ALA A 257 -24.62 -8.89 -3.52
N VAL A 258 -24.60 -9.42 -2.30
CA VAL A 258 -24.25 -8.67 -1.10
C VAL A 258 -22.73 -8.56 -1.03
N LEU A 259 -22.24 -7.33 -1.08
CA LEU A 259 -20.84 -6.98 -1.26
C LEU A 259 -20.13 -6.57 0.05
N VAL A 260 -20.87 -6.51 1.16
CA VAL A 260 -20.38 -6.26 2.52
C VAL A 260 -20.55 -7.52 3.35
N ASP A 261 -19.61 -7.81 4.25
CA ASP A 261 -19.72 -8.98 5.14
C ASP A 261 -20.79 -8.74 6.22
N PRO A 262 -21.90 -9.51 6.23
CA PRO A 262 -22.95 -9.39 7.24
C PRO A 262 -22.48 -9.69 8.66
N GLY A 263 -21.47 -10.56 8.81
CA GLY A 263 -20.93 -10.96 10.12
C GLY A 263 -20.12 -9.86 10.82
N LEU A 264 -19.72 -8.83 10.08
CA LEU A 264 -18.94 -7.69 10.56
C LEU A 264 -19.66 -6.35 10.38
N LEU A 265 -21.00 -6.37 10.28
CA LEU A 265 -21.82 -5.16 10.20
C LEU A 265 -21.83 -4.40 11.53
N PHE A 266 -21.60 -3.09 11.46
CA PHE A 266 -21.67 -2.20 12.62
C PHE A 266 -22.62 -1.01 12.42
N VAL A 267 -23.08 -0.75 11.20
CA VAL A 267 -24.18 0.18 10.93
C VAL A 267 -25.13 -0.43 9.91
N PHE A 268 -26.42 -0.36 10.22
CA PHE A 268 -27.52 -0.58 9.30
C PHE A 268 -28.54 0.55 9.47
N GLN A 269 -28.76 1.35 8.43
CA GLN A 269 -29.59 2.55 8.53
C GLN A 269 -30.41 2.79 7.26
N ALA A 270 -31.70 3.10 7.42
CA ALA A 270 -32.51 3.68 6.37
C ALA A 270 -32.25 5.19 6.20
N ALA A 271 -32.13 5.64 4.96
CA ALA A 271 -32.08 7.05 4.61
C ALA A 271 -33.20 7.36 3.60
N PRO A 272 -34.03 8.39 3.85
CA PRO A 272 -35.03 8.81 2.89
C PRO A 272 -34.36 9.43 1.66
N THR A 273 -35.08 9.41 0.53
CA THR A 273 -34.65 10.07 -0.70
C THR A 273 -34.89 11.58 -0.62
N GLY A 274 -33.86 12.37 -0.91
CA GLY A 274 -33.93 13.82 -1.09
C GLY A 274 -33.63 14.24 -2.52
N ALA A 275 -33.41 15.54 -2.73
CA ALA A 275 -33.12 16.10 -4.06
C ALA A 275 -31.86 15.51 -4.74
N SER A 276 -30.93 14.94 -3.97
CA SER A 276 -29.69 14.34 -4.46
C SER A 276 -29.67 12.81 -4.35
N GLY A 277 -30.83 12.18 -4.17
CA GLY A 277 -30.96 10.74 -3.89
C GLY A 277 -31.02 10.44 -2.38
N ALA A 278 -30.84 9.17 -2.01
CA ALA A 278 -30.75 8.74 -0.62
C ALA A 278 -29.28 8.74 -0.17
N GLY A 279 -28.98 9.12 1.08
CA GLY A 279 -27.60 9.16 1.54
C GLY A 279 -27.43 9.14 3.04
N ILE A 280 -26.24 8.76 3.49
CA ILE A 280 -25.83 8.75 4.89
C ILE A 280 -24.62 9.65 5.12
N ALA A 281 -24.54 10.19 6.33
CA ALA A 281 -23.37 10.87 6.85
C ALA A 281 -23.09 10.32 8.26
N LYS A 282 -21.93 9.70 8.45
CA LYS A 282 -21.50 9.15 9.74
C LYS A 282 -20.26 9.86 10.23
N ALA A 283 -20.30 10.36 11.46
CA ALA A 283 -19.15 10.94 12.11
C ALA A 283 -18.07 9.88 12.28
N ILE A 284 -16.86 10.22 11.86
CA ILE A 284 -15.67 9.43 12.09
C ILE A 284 -15.05 9.98 13.38
N PRO A 285 -14.82 9.16 14.43
CA PRO A 285 -14.16 9.63 15.63
C PRO A 285 -12.82 10.32 15.32
N PRO A 286 -12.43 11.38 16.05
CA PRO A 286 -11.14 12.06 15.88
C PRO A 286 -10.00 11.26 16.53
N ASP A 287 -9.90 9.97 16.20
CA ASP A 287 -8.86 9.06 16.66
C ASP A 287 -7.88 8.78 15.50
N PRO A 288 -6.63 9.27 15.56
CA PRO A 288 -5.61 9.05 14.53
C PRO A 288 -5.37 7.58 14.19
N ALA A 289 -5.64 6.64 15.09
CA ALA A 289 -5.51 5.20 14.84
C ALA A 289 -6.48 4.69 13.75
N LEU A 290 -7.53 5.45 13.44
CA LEU A 290 -8.49 5.14 12.38
C LEU A 290 -7.98 5.50 10.98
N ALA A 291 -6.94 6.32 10.82
CA ALA A 291 -6.39 6.67 9.50
C ALA A 291 -5.92 5.41 8.77
N GLY A 292 -6.38 5.22 7.53
CA GLY A 292 -6.13 4.03 6.71
C GLY A 292 -7.02 2.83 7.03
N LEU A 293 -7.94 2.93 8.01
CA LEU A 293 -8.97 1.90 8.21
C LEU A 293 -9.85 1.80 6.96
N GLU A 294 -10.12 0.58 6.49
CA GLU A 294 -11.05 0.34 5.40
C GLU A 294 -12.46 0.06 5.97
N VAL A 295 -13.46 0.73 5.41
CA VAL A 295 -14.87 0.53 5.70
C VAL A 295 -15.58 0.21 4.39
N PHE A 296 -16.40 -0.83 4.38
CA PHE A 296 -17.12 -1.26 3.20
C PHE A 296 -18.59 -0.87 3.34
N VAL A 297 -19.14 -0.24 2.30
CA VAL A 297 -20.51 0.26 2.27
C VAL A 297 -21.24 -0.37 1.10
N GLN A 298 -22.48 -0.79 1.33
CA GLN A 298 -23.43 -1.13 0.28
C GLN A 298 -24.80 -0.55 0.63
N ALA A 299 -25.59 -0.25 -0.39
CA ALA A 299 -26.96 0.17 -0.23
C ALA A 299 -27.94 -0.83 -0.89
N ALA A 300 -29.17 -0.84 -0.37
CA ALA A 300 -30.29 -1.57 -0.93
C ALA A 300 -31.52 -0.65 -0.97
N GLY A 301 -32.30 -0.71 -2.04
CA GLY A 301 -33.54 0.06 -2.20
C GLY A 301 -34.70 -0.84 -2.57
N LEU A 302 -35.93 -0.43 -2.26
CA LEU A 302 -37.12 -1.14 -2.73
C LEU A 302 -37.38 -0.78 -4.19
N GLU A 303 -37.43 -1.78 -5.06
CA GLU A 303 -37.61 -1.62 -6.50
C GLU A 303 -38.68 -2.60 -7.01
N PRO A 304 -39.94 -2.14 -7.16
CA PRO A 304 -41.05 -3.00 -7.57
C PRO A 304 -40.89 -3.63 -8.95
N SER A 305 -40.04 -3.08 -9.82
CA SER A 305 -39.78 -3.66 -11.15
C SER A 305 -38.91 -4.92 -11.11
N PHE A 306 -38.25 -5.22 -9.99
CA PHE A 306 -37.49 -6.46 -9.80
C PHE A 306 -38.33 -7.54 -9.13
N ALA A 307 -38.12 -8.80 -9.54
CA ALA A 307 -38.91 -9.94 -9.06
C ALA A 307 -38.85 -10.11 -7.53
N GLN A 308 -37.73 -9.73 -6.91
CA GLN A 308 -37.51 -9.77 -5.47
C GLN A 308 -37.90 -8.47 -4.76
N GLY A 309 -38.33 -7.43 -5.49
CA GLY A 309 -38.71 -6.14 -4.95
C GLY A 309 -37.56 -5.31 -4.37
N ILE A 310 -36.31 -5.72 -4.57
CA ILE A 310 -35.11 -5.10 -3.99
C ILE A 310 -34.06 -4.91 -5.09
N ALA A 311 -33.50 -3.70 -5.16
CA ALA A 311 -32.30 -3.38 -5.92
C ALA A 311 -31.12 -3.23 -4.97
N LEU A 312 -29.95 -3.78 -5.33
CA LEU A 312 -28.71 -3.58 -4.58
C LEU A 312 -27.81 -2.58 -5.29
N SER A 313 -26.86 -1.98 -4.58
CA SER A 313 -25.83 -1.14 -5.19
C SER A 313 -24.55 -1.90 -5.49
N ASN A 314 -23.65 -1.26 -6.25
CA ASN A 314 -22.22 -1.58 -6.16
C ASN A 314 -21.72 -1.42 -4.71
N GLY A 315 -20.57 -2.02 -4.42
CA GLY A 315 -19.85 -1.81 -3.18
C GLY A 315 -19.07 -0.50 -3.23
N LEU A 316 -18.84 0.11 -2.07
CA LEU A 316 -18.01 1.28 -1.90
C LEU A 316 -17.02 1.03 -0.76
N LYS A 317 -15.73 0.97 -1.08
CA LYS A 317 -14.65 0.90 -0.10
C LYS A 317 -14.26 2.33 0.27
N ALA A 318 -14.31 2.66 1.55
CA ALA A 318 -13.86 3.91 2.12
C ALA A 318 -12.59 3.66 2.93
N THR A 319 -11.45 4.19 2.50
CA THR A 319 -10.20 4.16 3.27
C THR A 319 -10.07 5.50 3.97
N LEU A 320 -10.12 5.50 5.31
CA LEU A 320 -10.15 6.73 6.09
C LEU A 320 -8.87 7.55 5.90
N CYS A 321 -9.00 8.83 5.63
CA CYS A 321 -7.86 9.73 5.49
C CYS A 321 -7.39 10.24 6.86
N PRO A 322 -6.09 10.50 7.04
CA PRO A 322 -5.59 11.19 8.23
C PRO A 322 -6.18 12.60 8.38
#